data_AF-A0A9E3Y535-F1
#
_entry.id   AF-A0A9E3Y535-F1
#
_cell.length_a   1.000
_cell.length_b   1.000
_cell.length_c   1.000
_cell.angle_alpha   90.00
_cell.angle_beta   90.00
_cell.angle_gamma   90.00
#
_symmetry.space_group_name_H-M   'P 1'
#
loop_
_entity.id
_entity.type
_entity.pdbx_description
1 polymer ?
#
loop_
_entity_poly.entity_id
_entity_poly.type
_entity_poly.pdbx_seq_one_letter_code
_entity_poly.pdbx_strand_id
1 'polypeptide(L)'
;ALPLAVTEVRGVQSAVATTGIVDPACRSDLLRIDGRPVSVRLGEPSTNGTITVESCAAVRLGAGQHRLSAADGAHTGIDVDALTLSSNPGRTAGEPAVRGRDIGSAPATVTSTDSTRTGITATVQAAGAPFWFVTGQSANAGWSIEVTGATIGPRTLVDGYSDGWILTPSGAGPVTVKLTWTPQRTVWTAMVISLVALVLAAALAVLSRSRGPVPPLAPPSFAPLRSVHPVSSSGSELTTSPRGPLSNVGALCVAGLGTAAVIGAVSRPWIALLAGVTAAVVTRWRNLVWVAAPAAGLALALARPLGHPEFGWLAIGLVAAGFIGTAVRSRLDRRPREHNPA
;
A
#
# COMPACT_ATOMS: atom_id res chain seq x y z
N ALA A 1 -10.31 13.13 2.93
CA ALA A 1 -8.96 13.64 3.24
C ALA A 1 -8.86 13.72 4.75
N LEU A 2 -7.92 13.01 5.36
CA LEU A 2 -7.60 13.16 6.79
C LEU A 2 -6.65 14.35 6.96
N PRO A 3 -6.74 15.12 8.06
CA PRO A 3 -5.92 16.31 8.23
C PRO A 3 -4.43 15.95 8.30
N LEU A 4 -3.62 16.63 7.48
CA LEU A 4 -2.19 16.36 7.26
C LEU A 4 -1.26 17.19 8.17
N ALA A 5 -1.78 18.01 9.09
CA ALA A 5 -0.97 18.72 10.07
C ALA A 5 -1.82 19.22 11.25
N VAL A 6 -1.28 19.07 12.46
CA VAL A 6 -1.70 19.84 13.64
C VAL A 6 -0.63 20.91 13.85
N THR A 7 -1.04 22.17 13.86
CA THR A 7 -0.19 23.28 14.30
C THR A 7 -0.70 23.75 15.64
N GLU A 8 0.16 23.72 16.66
CA GLU A 8 -0.18 24.26 17.97
C GLU A 8 -0.07 25.78 17.92
N VAL A 9 -1.19 26.46 18.13
CA VAL A 9 -1.19 27.90 18.34
C VAL A 9 -0.61 28.17 19.73
N ARG A 10 0.60 28.73 19.79
CA ARG A 10 1.19 29.22 21.04
C ARG A 10 0.63 30.59 21.38
N GLY A 11 0.30 30.82 22.65
CA GLY A 11 -0.10 32.14 23.16
C GLY A 11 -1.61 32.35 23.33
N VAL A 12 -2.44 31.32 23.15
CA VAL A 12 -3.82 31.37 23.67
C VAL A 12 -3.72 31.35 25.19
N GLN A 13 -4.05 32.47 25.83
CA GLN A 13 -4.24 32.50 27.27
C GLN A 13 -5.52 31.74 27.58
N SER A 14 -5.41 30.50 28.03
CA SER A 14 -6.52 29.83 28.70
C SER A 14 -6.78 30.59 30.00
N ALA A 15 -8.04 31.00 30.24
CA ALA A 15 -8.42 31.55 31.53
C ALA A 15 -8.05 30.51 32.61
N VAL A 16 -7.24 30.93 33.58
CA VAL A 16 -6.98 30.10 34.76
C VAL A 16 -8.29 30.06 35.52
N ALA A 17 -8.83 28.86 35.74
CA ALA A 17 -10.02 28.73 36.57
C ALA A 17 -9.78 29.39 37.90
N THR A 18 -10.66 30.34 38.22
CA THR A 18 -10.61 30.99 39.51
C THR A 18 -11.04 29.97 40.54
N THR A 19 -10.14 29.64 41.46
CA THR A 19 -10.50 28.86 42.65
C THR A 19 -11.50 29.71 43.43
N GLY A 20 -12.75 29.26 43.48
CA GLY A 20 -13.85 29.94 44.15
C GLY A 20 -14.89 28.93 44.58
N ILE A 21 -15.66 29.28 45.60
CA ILE A 21 -16.80 28.47 46.05
C ILE A 21 -17.82 28.50 44.92
N VAL A 22 -18.09 27.33 44.34
CA VAL A 22 -19.15 27.15 43.37
C VAL A 22 -20.45 26.96 44.14
N ASP A 23 -21.48 27.73 43.79
CA ASP A 23 -22.81 27.55 44.37
C ASP A 23 -23.34 26.16 43.97
N PRO A 24 -23.59 25.25 44.93
CA PRO A 24 -24.11 23.91 44.63
C PRO A 24 -25.60 23.94 44.23
N ALA A 25 -26.26 25.10 44.31
CA ALA A 25 -27.64 25.25 43.91
C ALA A 25 -27.83 24.98 42.41
N CYS A 26 -29.03 24.51 42.10
CA CYS A 26 -29.46 24.28 40.74
C CYS A 26 -29.63 25.61 39.99
N ARG A 27 -28.98 25.74 38.84
CA ARG A 27 -29.14 26.85 37.89
C ARG A 27 -29.72 26.34 36.56
N SER A 28 -30.34 27.23 35.80
CA SER A 28 -31.11 26.87 34.60
C SER A 28 -30.77 27.72 33.37
N ASP A 29 -29.72 28.53 33.46
CA ASP A 29 -29.26 29.44 32.43
C ASP A 29 -28.18 28.84 31.51
N LEU A 30 -27.61 27.67 31.83
CA LEU A 30 -26.50 27.08 31.09
C LEU A 30 -26.91 26.26 29.87
N LEU A 31 -27.98 25.46 29.97
CA LEU A 31 -28.38 24.50 28.94
C LEU A 31 -29.87 24.61 28.67
N ARG A 32 -30.24 24.58 27.39
CA ARG A 32 -31.63 24.46 26.96
C ARG A 32 -31.80 23.26 26.04
N ILE A 33 -32.94 22.59 26.19
CA ILE A 33 -33.41 21.55 25.28
C ILE A 33 -34.77 21.98 24.73
N ASP A 34 -34.86 22.10 23.41
CA ASP A 34 -36.04 22.62 22.70
C ASP A 34 -36.51 23.99 23.25
N GLY A 35 -35.53 24.84 23.58
CA GLY A 35 -35.74 26.16 24.17
C GLY A 35 -36.08 26.15 25.67
N ARG A 36 -36.36 24.99 26.26
CA ARG A 36 -36.67 24.85 27.70
C ARG A 36 -35.39 24.75 28.53
N PRO A 37 -35.26 25.55 29.60
CA PRO A 37 -34.15 25.46 30.54
C PRO A 37 -33.97 24.05 31.13
N VAL A 38 -32.75 23.55 31.15
CA VAL A 38 -32.37 22.34 31.91
C VAL A 38 -31.71 22.79 33.20
N SER A 39 -32.28 22.36 34.32
CA SER A 39 -31.73 22.64 35.64
C SER A 39 -30.51 21.76 35.88
N VAL A 40 -29.37 22.38 36.11
CA VAL A 40 -28.08 21.72 36.37
C VAL A 40 -27.43 22.26 37.63
N ARG A 41 -26.66 21.42 38.31
CA ARG A 41 -25.77 21.82 39.41
C ARG A 41 -24.33 21.68 38.94
N LEU A 42 -23.48 22.49 39.53
CA LEU A 42 -22.06 22.48 39.26
C LEU A 42 -21.35 21.69 40.36
N GLY A 43 -20.38 20.87 39.97
CA GLY A 43 -19.49 20.19 40.90
C GLY A 43 -18.33 21.07 41.35
N GLU A 44 -17.42 20.46 42.08
CA GLU A 44 -16.17 21.10 42.49
C GLU A 44 -15.26 21.36 41.27
N PRO A 45 -14.69 22.56 41.11
CA PRO A 45 -13.70 22.82 40.09
C PRO A 45 -12.45 21.98 40.27
N SER A 46 -11.97 21.41 39.17
CA SER A 46 -10.67 20.74 39.12
C SER A 46 -9.53 21.75 38.89
N THR A 47 -8.29 21.34 39.15
CA THR A 47 -7.09 22.18 39.01
C THR A 47 -6.80 22.65 37.59
N ASN A 48 -7.33 21.95 36.58
CA ASN A 48 -7.23 22.34 35.17
C ASN A 48 -8.38 23.27 34.73
N GLY A 49 -9.29 23.62 35.64
CA GLY A 49 -10.43 24.48 35.39
C GLY A 49 -11.67 23.80 34.81
N THR A 50 -11.69 22.48 34.71
CA THR A 50 -12.91 21.74 34.34
C THR A 50 -13.83 21.67 35.55
N ILE A 51 -15.12 21.92 35.33
CA ILE A 51 -16.19 21.77 36.32
C ILE A 51 -17.16 20.71 35.79
N THR A 52 -17.50 19.72 36.59
CA THR A 52 -18.55 18.76 36.21
C THR A 52 -19.92 19.41 36.32
N VAL A 53 -20.78 19.15 35.34
CA VAL A 53 -22.15 19.67 35.31
C VAL A 53 -23.10 18.48 35.36
N GLU A 54 -23.98 18.46 36.36
CA GLU A 54 -24.94 17.38 36.57
C GLU A 54 -26.36 17.89 36.50
N SER A 55 -27.26 17.14 35.86
CA SER A 55 -28.67 17.48 35.83
C SER A 55 -29.29 17.36 37.23
N CYS A 56 -30.00 18.39 37.69
CA CYS A 56 -30.74 18.33 38.95
C CYS A 56 -31.97 17.42 38.89
N ALA A 57 -32.48 17.14 37.68
CA ALA A 57 -33.59 16.26 37.44
C ALA A 57 -33.41 15.50 36.13
N ALA A 58 -33.99 14.31 36.04
CA ALA A 58 -33.97 13.51 34.82
C ALA A 58 -34.64 14.26 33.66
N VAL A 59 -33.93 14.34 32.53
CA VAL A 59 -34.46 14.89 31.29
C VAL A 59 -35.25 13.82 30.56
N ARG A 60 -36.50 14.13 30.17
CA ARG A 60 -37.34 13.25 29.34
C ARG A 60 -37.41 13.79 27.93
N LEU A 61 -36.95 12.99 26.97
CA LEU A 61 -37.01 13.29 25.54
C LEU A 61 -37.99 12.34 24.86
N GLY A 62 -38.75 12.89 23.91
CA GLY A 62 -39.62 12.11 23.04
C GLY A 62 -38.84 11.41 21.94
N ALA A 63 -39.56 10.72 21.06
CA ALA A 63 -38.97 10.32 19.79
C ALA A 63 -38.93 11.55 18.86
N GLY A 64 -37.87 11.68 18.08
CA GLY A 64 -37.73 12.73 17.07
C GLY A 64 -36.49 13.58 17.25
N GLN A 65 -36.48 14.73 16.58
CA GLN A 65 -35.39 15.68 16.65
C GLN A 65 -35.56 16.59 17.86
N HIS A 66 -34.48 16.74 18.63
CA HIS A 66 -34.39 17.65 19.75
C HIS A 66 -33.21 18.61 19.52
N ARG A 67 -33.37 19.88 19.89
CA ARG A 67 -32.30 20.88 19.81
C ARG A 67 -31.70 21.11 21.18
N LEU A 68 -30.40 20.90 21.30
CA LEU A 68 -29.62 21.26 22.47
C LEU A 68 -28.87 22.56 22.17
N SER A 69 -28.88 23.49 23.10
CA SER A 69 -28.12 24.74 23.00
C SER A 69 -27.55 25.11 24.35
N ALA A 70 -26.24 25.31 24.41
CA ALA A 70 -25.56 25.92 25.54
C ALA A 70 -25.63 27.45 25.44
N ALA A 71 -25.70 28.13 26.58
CA ALA A 71 -25.49 29.56 26.64
C ALA A 71 -24.00 29.89 26.46
N ASP A 72 -23.71 31.11 25.97
CA ASP A 72 -22.35 31.62 25.85
C ASP A 72 -21.72 31.79 27.26
N GLY A 73 -20.54 31.22 27.47
CA GLY A 73 -19.80 31.35 28.72
C GLY A 73 -19.46 32.79 29.09
N ALA A 74 -19.35 33.70 28.11
CA ALA A 74 -19.16 35.13 28.38
C ALA A 74 -20.35 35.76 29.14
N HIS A 75 -21.53 35.16 29.06
CA HIS A 75 -22.73 35.65 29.76
C HIS A 75 -23.00 34.89 31.07
N THR A 76 -22.61 33.63 31.16
CA THR A 76 -22.95 32.75 32.29
C THR A 76 -21.78 32.45 33.23
N GLY A 77 -20.55 32.79 32.80
CA GLY A 77 -19.29 32.45 33.43
C GLY A 77 -18.82 31.02 33.18
N ILE A 78 -19.58 30.20 32.43
CA ILE A 78 -19.29 28.78 32.20
C ILE A 78 -19.60 28.41 30.75
N ASP A 79 -18.58 27.93 30.03
CA ASP A 79 -18.77 27.28 28.74
C ASP A 79 -19.05 25.79 28.93
N VAL A 80 -20.05 25.29 28.21
CA VAL A 80 -20.40 23.87 28.21
C VAL A 80 -19.70 23.19 27.04
N ASP A 81 -18.55 22.56 27.31
CA ASP A 81 -17.72 21.93 26.27
C ASP A 81 -18.20 20.54 25.84
N ALA A 82 -18.73 19.77 26.80
CA ALA A 82 -19.13 18.39 26.59
C ALA A 82 -20.48 18.09 27.25
N LEU A 83 -21.34 17.38 26.51
CA LEU A 83 -22.63 16.90 26.99
C LEU A 83 -22.72 15.40 26.79
N THR A 84 -23.00 14.67 27.88
CA THR A 84 -23.26 13.23 27.84
C THR A 84 -24.70 12.96 28.24
N LEU A 85 -25.49 12.40 27.33
CA LEU A 85 -26.84 11.92 27.60
C LEU A 85 -26.79 10.41 27.82
N SER A 86 -27.10 9.95 29.04
CA SER A 86 -27.08 8.53 29.40
C SER A 86 -28.48 8.03 29.78
N SER A 87 -28.77 6.79 29.40
CA SER A 87 -30.00 6.08 29.76
C SER A 87 -29.72 4.61 29.97
N ASN A 88 -30.40 4.02 30.95
CA ASN A 88 -30.37 2.60 31.21
C ASN A 88 -31.39 1.86 30.33
N PRO A 89 -31.24 0.51 30.17
CA PRO A 89 -32.29 -0.31 29.57
C PRO A 89 -33.66 0.00 30.19
N GLY A 90 -34.70 0.08 29.37
CA GLY A 90 -36.03 0.50 29.84
C GLY A 90 -36.26 2.03 29.89
N ARG A 91 -35.35 2.84 29.33
CA ARG A 91 -35.51 4.31 29.17
C ARG A 91 -35.54 5.08 30.49
N THR A 92 -34.88 4.56 31.52
CA THR A 92 -34.66 5.28 32.78
C THR A 92 -33.38 6.09 32.70
N ALA A 93 -33.29 7.16 33.50
CA ALA A 93 -32.05 7.92 33.61
C ALA A 93 -30.92 6.99 34.07
N GLY A 94 -29.80 7.04 33.36
CA GLY A 94 -28.61 6.27 33.67
C GLY A 94 -27.46 7.21 34.03
N GLU A 95 -26.53 6.71 34.83
CA GLU A 95 -25.27 7.40 35.04
C GLU A 95 -24.44 7.35 33.74
N PRO A 96 -23.71 8.42 33.39
CA PRO A 96 -22.71 8.34 32.32
C PRO A 96 -21.66 7.29 32.66
N ALA A 97 -21.58 6.24 31.86
CA ALA A 97 -20.57 5.19 32.02
C ALA A 97 -19.87 4.94 30.69
N VAL A 98 -18.55 4.76 30.75
CA VAL A 98 -17.78 4.27 29.61
C VAL A 98 -18.28 2.87 29.30
N ARG A 99 -18.73 2.64 28.07
CA ARG A 99 -19.11 1.29 27.63
C ARG A 99 -17.84 0.46 27.45
N GLY A 100 -17.73 -0.62 28.21
CA GLY A 100 -16.58 -1.51 28.17
C GLY A 100 -16.39 -2.21 29.50
N ARG A 101 -15.44 -3.14 29.56
CA ARG A 101 -14.92 -3.70 30.81
C ARG A 101 -13.55 -3.11 31.07
N ASP A 102 -13.21 -2.90 32.34
CA ASP A 102 -11.84 -2.51 32.72
C ASP A 102 -10.85 -3.54 32.18
N ILE A 103 -9.68 -3.07 31.73
CA ILE A 103 -8.61 -3.93 31.19
C ILE A 103 -8.23 -5.03 32.19
N GLY A 104 -8.25 -4.73 33.50
CA GLY A 104 -7.97 -5.71 34.56
C GLY A 104 -9.04 -6.79 34.74
N SER A 105 -10.22 -6.62 34.15
CA SER A 105 -11.34 -7.58 34.16
C SER A 105 -11.53 -8.29 32.82
N ALA A 106 -10.60 -8.08 31.87
CA ALA A 106 -10.65 -8.75 30.58
C ALA A 106 -10.56 -10.27 30.75
N PRO A 107 -11.32 -11.08 29.98
CA PRO A 107 -11.23 -12.54 30.04
C PRO A 107 -9.95 -13.09 29.37
N ALA A 108 -8.92 -12.24 29.22
CA ALA A 108 -7.68 -12.54 28.54
C ALA A 108 -6.57 -11.59 29.01
N THR A 109 -5.39 -12.14 29.28
CA THR A 109 -4.20 -11.38 29.69
C THR A 109 -3.05 -11.69 28.76
N VAL A 110 -2.41 -10.67 28.20
CA VAL A 110 -1.19 -10.85 27.40
C VAL A 110 -0.05 -11.25 28.32
N THR A 111 0.54 -12.43 28.09
CA THR A 111 1.65 -12.96 28.91
C THR A 111 3.01 -12.73 28.28
N SER A 112 3.07 -12.62 26.95
CA SER A 112 4.29 -12.31 26.22
C SER A 112 3.96 -11.62 24.91
N THR A 113 4.87 -10.74 24.48
CA THR A 113 4.81 -10.07 23.18
C THR A 113 6.22 -9.89 22.65
N ASP A 114 6.41 -10.27 21.40
CA ASP A 114 7.60 -9.98 20.60
C ASP A 114 7.19 -9.20 19.35
N SER A 115 7.89 -8.11 19.08
CA SER A 115 7.56 -7.19 17.99
C SER A 115 8.78 -6.89 17.14
N THR A 116 8.60 -7.01 15.84
CA THR A 116 9.58 -6.64 14.82
C THR A 116 8.96 -5.60 13.89
N ARG A 117 9.77 -5.05 12.98
CA ARG A 117 9.29 -4.11 11.96
C ARG A 117 8.16 -4.67 11.08
N THR A 118 8.06 -5.99 10.94
CA THR A 118 7.16 -6.63 9.97
C THR A 118 6.32 -7.77 10.58
N GLY A 119 6.28 -7.87 11.90
CA GLY A 119 5.53 -8.93 12.55
C GLY A 119 5.43 -8.72 14.06
N ILE A 120 4.34 -9.24 14.62
CA ILE A 120 4.05 -9.23 16.06
C ILE A 120 3.67 -10.66 16.44
N THR A 121 4.27 -11.19 17.50
CA THR A 121 3.86 -12.46 18.09
C THR A 121 3.44 -12.19 19.52
N ALA A 122 2.24 -12.59 19.89
CA ALA A 122 1.71 -12.44 21.23
C ALA A 122 1.22 -13.79 21.76
N THR A 123 1.45 -14.05 23.03
CA THR A 123 0.82 -15.14 23.77
C THR A 123 -0.15 -14.52 24.75
N VAL A 124 -1.40 -14.99 24.71
CA VAL A 124 -2.49 -14.50 25.52
C VAL A 124 -3.01 -15.64 26.36
N GLN A 125 -3.04 -15.47 27.67
CA GLN A 125 -3.72 -16.41 28.57
C GLN A 125 -5.20 -16.07 28.59
N ALA A 126 -6.03 -16.92 27.99
CA ALA A 126 -7.47 -16.72 27.90
C ALA A 126 -8.23 -17.51 28.98
N ALA A 127 -9.30 -16.91 29.51
CA ALA A 127 -10.21 -17.53 30.47
C ALA A 127 -11.33 -18.36 29.79
N GLY A 128 -11.25 -18.58 28.47
CA GLY A 128 -12.21 -19.36 27.69
C GLY A 128 -13.40 -18.57 27.13
N ALA A 129 -13.55 -17.29 27.48
CA ALA A 129 -14.55 -16.42 26.87
C ALA A 129 -13.97 -15.65 25.68
N PRO A 130 -14.81 -15.26 24.69
CA PRO A 130 -14.37 -14.42 23.58
C PRO A 130 -13.77 -13.09 24.05
N PHE A 131 -12.73 -12.63 23.36
CA PHE A 131 -12.09 -11.35 23.64
C PHE A 131 -11.64 -10.66 22.36
N TRP A 132 -11.49 -9.34 22.42
CA TRP A 132 -10.91 -8.56 21.33
C TRP A 132 -9.39 -8.58 21.44
N PHE A 133 -8.73 -9.01 20.37
CA PHE A 133 -7.30 -8.74 20.17
C PHE A 133 -7.18 -7.47 19.34
N VAL A 134 -6.55 -6.44 19.91
CA VAL A 134 -6.38 -5.12 19.28
C VAL A 134 -4.89 -4.83 19.16
N THR A 135 -4.46 -4.36 17.99
CA THR A 135 -3.02 -4.18 17.70
C THR A 135 -2.44 -2.90 18.29
N GLY A 136 -3.27 -1.90 18.58
CA GLY A 136 -2.81 -0.55 18.95
C GLY A 136 -2.11 0.18 17.80
N GLN A 137 -2.16 -0.36 16.58
CA GLN A 137 -1.59 0.23 15.38
C GLN A 137 -2.70 0.73 14.46
N SER A 138 -2.38 1.69 13.59
CA SER A 138 -3.32 2.16 12.57
C SER A 138 -3.82 1.01 11.70
N ALA A 139 -5.13 0.99 11.45
CA ALA A 139 -5.80 -0.05 10.70
C ALA A 139 -5.26 -0.14 9.27
N ASN A 140 -4.73 -1.31 8.91
CA ASN A 140 -4.22 -1.54 7.56
C ASN A 140 -4.44 -2.98 7.08
N ALA A 141 -4.99 -3.13 5.87
CA ALA A 141 -5.26 -4.43 5.24
C ALA A 141 -3.99 -5.24 4.87
N GLY A 142 -2.79 -4.67 5.00
CA GLY A 142 -1.53 -5.38 4.79
C GLY A 142 -1.18 -6.38 5.90
N TRP A 143 -1.83 -6.30 7.06
CA TRP A 143 -1.63 -7.25 8.15
C TRP A 143 -2.37 -8.56 7.88
N SER A 144 -1.64 -9.67 7.95
CA SER A 144 -2.19 -11.02 8.02
C SER A 144 -2.04 -11.55 9.44
N ILE A 145 -3.03 -12.29 9.92
CA ILE A 145 -3.07 -12.82 11.28
C ILE A 145 -3.26 -14.34 11.24
N GLU A 146 -2.48 -15.04 12.04
CA GLU A 146 -2.55 -16.48 12.28
C GLU A 146 -2.77 -16.69 13.78
N VAL A 147 -3.69 -17.56 14.15
CA VAL A 147 -4.06 -17.81 15.55
C VAL A 147 -4.09 -19.30 15.84
N THR A 148 -3.49 -19.69 16.95
CA THR A 148 -3.50 -21.05 17.48
C THR A 148 -4.17 -21.08 18.85
N GLY A 149 -5.09 -22.01 19.06
CA GLY A 149 -5.87 -22.13 20.32
C GLY A 149 -7.16 -21.31 20.37
N ALA A 150 -7.51 -20.61 19.28
CA ALA A 150 -8.76 -19.87 19.17
C ALA A 150 -9.25 -19.81 17.72
N THR A 151 -10.56 -19.65 17.53
CA THR A 151 -11.14 -19.27 16.24
C THR A 151 -11.10 -17.75 16.10
N ILE A 152 -10.80 -17.28 14.90
CA ILE A 152 -10.66 -15.86 14.59
C ILE A 152 -11.86 -15.34 13.78
N GLY A 153 -12.43 -14.22 14.22
CA GLY A 153 -13.45 -13.48 13.47
C GLY A 153 -12.87 -12.58 12.37
N PRO A 154 -13.71 -11.85 11.64
CA PRO A 154 -13.25 -10.94 10.59
C PRO A 154 -12.44 -9.76 11.16
N ARG A 155 -11.53 -9.21 10.35
CA ARG A 155 -10.80 -7.97 10.65
C ARG A 155 -11.80 -6.81 10.79
N THR A 156 -11.74 -6.11 11.92
CA THR A 156 -12.67 -5.03 12.27
C THR A 156 -11.89 -3.79 12.72
N LEU A 157 -12.40 -2.60 12.37
CA LEU A 157 -11.88 -1.34 12.91
C LEU A 157 -12.34 -1.19 14.37
N VAL A 158 -11.39 -1.12 15.29
CA VAL A 158 -11.61 -0.95 16.73
C VAL A 158 -11.11 0.42 17.16
N ASP A 159 -11.79 1.04 18.12
CA ASP A 159 -11.48 2.38 18.68
C ASP A 159 -11.35 3.49 17.63
N GLY A 160 -11.97 3.31 16.46
CA GLY A 160 -11.96 4.27 15.35
C GLY A 160 -10.62 4.39 14.60
N TYR A 161 -9.57 3.67 15.00
CA TYR A 161 -8.26 3.76 14.35
C TYR A 161 -7.52 2.44 14.18
N SER A 162 -7.80 1.42 14.99
CA SER A 162 -6.95 0.23 15.09
C SER A 162 -7.54 -1.01 14.44
N ASP A 163 -6.66 -1.91 14.01
CA ASP A 163 -7.09 -3.25 13.65
C ASP A 163 -7.34 -4.11 14.88
N GLY A 164 -8.50 -4.76 14.87
CA GLY A 164 -8.84 -5.77 15.85
C GLY A 164 -9.59 -6.96 15.26
N TRP A 165 -9.54 -8.05 16.02
CA TRP A 165 -10.21 -9.30 15.72
C TRP A 165 -10.83 -9.86 16.99
N ILE A 166 -12.05 -10.37 16.89
CA ILE A 166 -12.62 -11.15 17.99
C ILE A 166 -12.01 -12.55 17.94
N LEU A 167 -11.38 -12.96 19.04
CA LEU A 167 -10.83 -14.28 19.23
C LEU A 167 -11.77 -15.07 20.14
N THR A 168 -12.16 -16.26 19.70
CA THR A 168 -12.98 -17.18 20.48
C THR A 168 -12.13 -18.39 20.86
N PRO A 169 -11.59 -18.44 22.10
CA PRO A 169 -10.77 -19.57 22.55
C PRO A 169 -11.53 -20.88 22.48
N SER A 170 -10.84 -21.98 22.20
CA SER A 170 -11.43 -23.32 22.30
C SER A 170 -11.66 -23.77 23.75
N GLY A 171 -11.02 -23.10 24.71
CA GLY A 171 -11.13 -23.33 26.15
C GLY A 171 -10.25 -22.34 26.92
N ALA A 172 -10.17 -22.49 28.23
CA ALA A 172 -9.21 -21.74 29.03
C ALA A 172 -7.78 -22.22 28.74
N GLY A 173 -6.85 -21.30 28.55
CA GLY A 173 -5.46 -21.63 28.22
C GLY A 173 -4.78 -20.62 27.29
N PRO A 174 -3.56 -20.94 26.82
CA PRO A 174 -2.79 -20.06 25.98
C PRO A 174 -3.35 -20.01 24.56
N VAL A 175 -3.47 -18.80 24.04
CA VAL A 175 -3.75 -18.48 22.64
C VAL A 175 -2.53 -17.77 22.08
N THR A 176 -1.96 -18.31 21.01
CA THR A 176 -0.84 -17.68 20.31
C THR A 176 -1.34 -16.95 19.09
N VAL A 177 -0.98 -15.69 18.97
CA VAL A 177 -1.37 -14.79 17.89
C VAL A 177 -0.12 -14.34 17.16
N LYS A 178 -0.10 -14.49 15.84
CA LYS A 178 1.01 -14.06 14.99
C LYS A 178 0.50 -13.16 13.88
N LEU A 179 0.94 -11.91 13.89
CA LEU A 179 0.70 -10.95 12.84
C LEU A 179 1.92 -10.83 11.94
N THR A 180 1.68 -10.76 10.65
CA THR A 180 2.72 -10.60 9.62
C THR A 180 2.33 -9.49 8.66
N TRP A 181 3.25 -8.54 8.43
CA TRP A 181 3.10 -7.49 7.44
C TRP A 181 3.41 -8.03 6.04
N THR A 182 2.37 -8.30 5.26
CA THR A 182 2.50 -8.93 3.94
C THR A 182 3.10 -8.03 2.84
N PRO A 183 2.88 -6.70 2.80
CA PRO A 183 3.43 -5.84 1.75
C PRO A 183 4.96 -5.80 1.69
N GLN A 184 5.64 -6.17 2.77
CA GLN A 184 7.11 -6.21 2.79
C GLN A 184 7.68 -7.15 1.71
N ARG A 185 6.99 -8.25 1.37
CA ARG A 185 7.45 -9.20 0.35
C ARG A 185 7.58 -8.54 -1.03
N THR A 186 6.64 -7.65 -1.37
CA THR A 186 6.67 -6.88 -2.61
C THR A 186 7.84 -5.89 -2.65
N VAL A 187 8.18 -5.28 -1.51
CA VAL A 187 9.33 -4.38 -1.44
C VAL A 187 10.65 -5.13 -1.63
N TRP A 188 10.81 -6.29 -0.97
CA TRP A 188 12.02 -7.11 -1.14
C TRP A 188 12.20 -7.58 -2.58
N THR A 189 11.12 -8.05 -3.22
CA THR A 189 11.18 -8.47 -4.63
C THR A 189 11.54 -7.31 -5.55
N ALA A 190 10.96 -6.12 -5.36
CA ALA A 190 11.32 -4.92 -6.13
C ALA A 190 12.78 -4.50 -5.93
N MET A 191 13.31 -4.58 -4.71
CA MET A 191 14.71 -4.30 -4.41
C MET A 191 15.66 -5.28 -5.12
N VAL A 192 15.35 -6.59 -5.09
CA VAL A 192 16.15 -7.61 -5.78
C VAL A 192 16.14 -7.39 -7.29
N ILE A 193 14.98 -7.12 -7.88
CA ILE A 193 14.88 -6.79 -9.32
C ILE A 193 15.75 -5.57 -9.66
N SER A 194 15.67 -4.52 -8.84
CA SER A 194 16.43 -3.29 -9.05
C SER A 194 17.94 -3.52 -8.98
N LEU A 195 18.39 -4.33 -8.02
CA LEU A 195 19.79 -4.72 -7.90
C LEU A 195 20.28 -5.51 -9.13
N VAL A 196 19.49 -6.47 -9.60
CA VAL A 196 19.82 -7.25 -10.80
C VAL A 196 19.90 -6.34 -12.04
N ALA A 197 18.94 -5.44 -12.22
CA ALA A 197 18.94 -4.48 -13.33
C ALA A 197 20.18 -3.58 -13.31
N LEU A 198 20.58 -3.09 -12.13
CA LEU A 198 21.79 -2.28 -11.95
C LEU A 198 23.06 -3.06 -12.35
N VAL A 199 23.19 -4.30 -11.89
CA VAL A 199 24.33 -5.17 -12.21
C VAL A 199 24.41 -5.44 -13.72
N LEU A 200 23.28 -5.72 -14.36
CA LEU A 200 23.21 -5.93 -15.81
C LEU A 200 23.61 -4.68 -16.58
N ALA A 201 23.12 -3.50 -16.17
CA ALA A 201 23.48 -2.23 -16.77
C ALA A 201 24.99 -1.94 -16.64
N ALA A 202 25.56 -2.16 -15.45
CA ALA A 202 26.99 -2.00 -15.22
C ALA A 202 27.84 -2.95 -16.07
N ALA A 203 27.45 -4.23 -16.15
CA ALA A 203 28.11 -5.22 -17.00
C ALA A 203 28.07 -4.81 -18.48
N LEU A 204 26.92 -4.34 -18.97
CA LEU A 204 26.80 -3.84 -20.34
C LEU A 204 27.69 -2.62 -20.59
N ALA A 205 27.77 -1.69 -19.64
CA ALA A 205 28.64 -0.52 -19.74
C ALA A 205 30.12 -0.93 -19.85
N VAL A 206 30.60 -1.82 -18.96
CA VAL A 206 31.98 -2.32 -18.98
C VAL A 206 32.28 -3.08 -20.27
N LEU A 207 31.38 -3.97 -20.70
CA LEU A 207 31.54 -4.76 -21.94
C LEU A 207 31.44 -3.91 -23.21
N SER A 208 30.77 -2.75 -23.16
CA SER A 208 30.69 -1.83 -24.30
C SER A 208 31.95 -0.98 -24.47
N ARG A 209 32.75 -0.85 -23.40
CA ARG A 209 33.96 0.00 -23.36
C ARG A 209 35.13 -0.57 -24.16
N SER A 210 35.06 -1.84 -24.58
CA SER A 210 36.10 -2.52 -25.37
C SER A 210 35.97 -2.34 -26.90
N ARG A 211 35.06 -1.47 -27.38
CA ARG A 211 35.00 -1.12 -28.80
C ARG A 211 36.07 -0.06 -29.09
N GLY A 212 37.01 -0.45 -29.96
CA GLY A 212 38.29 0.25 -30.22
C GLY A 212 38.19 1.68 -30.73
N PRO A 213 39.35 2.30 -31.04
CA PRO A 213 39.50 3.72 -31.32
C PRO A 213 38.45 4.21 -32.32
N VAL A 214 37.76 5.30 -31.98
CA VAL A 214 36.91 6.03 -32.92
C VAL A 214 37.79 6.43 -34.09
N PRO A 215 37.54 5.96 -35.33
CA PRO A 215 38.31 6.39 -36.48
C PRO A 215 38.21 7.91 -36.59
N PRO A 216 39.31 8.64 -36.85
CA PRO A 216 39.25 10.07 -37.03
C PRO A 216 38.22 10.38 -38.12
N LEU A 217 37.31 11.33 -37.83
CA LEU A 217 36.32 11.80 -38.78
C LEU A 217 37.06 12.27 -40.05
N ALA A 218 36.89 11.53 -41.14
CA ALA A 218 37.42 11.95 -42.43
C ALA A 218 36.75 13.28 -42.81
N PRO A 219 37.51 14.29 -43.29
CA PRO A 219 36.92 15.56 -43.70
C PRO A 219 35.91 15.33 -44.83
N PRO A 220 34.78 16.06 -44.84
CA PRO A 220 33.74 15.87 -45.85
C PRO A 220 34.30 16.17 -47.24
N SER A 221 34.36 15.17 -48.11
CA SER A 221 34.65 15.38 -49.54
C SER A 221 33.35 15.73 -50.26
N PHE A 222 33.25 16.97 -50.72
CA PHE A 222 32.20 17.38 -51.64
C PHE A 222 32.55 16.84 -53.03
N ALA A 223 31.92 15.73 -53.42
CA ALA A 223 31.99 15.27 -54.81
C ALA A 223 31.13 16.19 -55.69
N PRO A 224 31.67 16.74 -56.80
CA PRO A 224 30.86 17.52 -57.73
C PRO A 224 29.80 16.62 -58.37
N LEU A 225 28.58 17.15 -58.46
CA LEU A 225 27.41 16.48 -59.05
C LEU A 225 27.73 16.03 -60.48
N ARG A 226 27.92 14.71 -60.67
CA ARG A 226 28.12 14.11 -61.98
C ARG A 226 26.81 13.52 -62.47
N SER A 227 26.49 13.88 -63.72
CA SER A 227 25.35 13.49 -64.53
C SER A 227 24.98 12.01 -64.47
N VAL A 228 23.68 11.78 -64.40
CA VAL A 228 23.00 10.47 -64.41
C VAL A 228 23.39 9.68 -65.67
N HIS A 229 23.97 8.49 -65.48
CA HIS A 229 24.00 7.44 -66.50
C HIS A 229 23.05 6.31 -66.07
N PRO A 230 22.38 5.62 -67.03
CA PRO A 230 21.41 4.59 -66.72
C PRO A 230 22.12 3.36 -66.15
N VAL A 231 21.75 3.00 -64.92
CA VAL A 231 22.21 1.76 -64.30
C VAL A 231 21.57 0.59 -65.04
N SER A 232 22.41 -0.19 -65.73
CA SER A 232 22.09 -1.55 -66.13
C SER A 232 21.73 -2.34 -64.88
N SER A 233 20.49 -2.83 -64.80
CA SER A 233 20.08 -3.80 -63.80
C SER A 233 20.72 -5.16 -64.12
N SER A 234 22.00 -5.33 -63.82
CA SER A 234 22.58 -6.67 -63.69
C SER A 234 22.08 -7.24 -62.36
N GLY A 235 21.33 -8.34 -62.44
CA GLY A 235 20.82 -9.04 -61.28
C GLY A 235 21.91 -9.32 -60.26
N SER A 236 21.69 -8.88 -59.03
CA SER A 236 22.18 -9.60 -57.87
C SER A 236 20.95 -10.08 -57.13
N GLU A 237 20.68 -11.37 -57.30
CA GLU A 237 19.78 -12.12 -56.46
C GLU A 237 20.10 -11.75 -55.00
N LEU A 238 19.07 -11.30 -54.28
CA LEU A 238 19.08 -11.27 -52.82
C LEU A 238 19.12 -12.72 -52.34
N THR A 239 20.29 -13.34 -52.45
CA THR A 239 20.62 -14.59 -51.78
C THR A 239 20.54 -14.28 -50.29
N THR A 240 19.40 -14.67 -49.72
CA THR A 240 19.20 -14.76 -48.28
C THR A 240 20.15 -15.86 -47.83
N SER A 241 21.39 -15.49 -47.51
CA SER A 241 22.37 -16.44 -46.98
C SER A 241 21.77 -17.07 -45.72
N PRO A 242 21.49 -18.38 -45.69
CA PRO A 242 21.00 -19.04 -44.51
C PRO A 242 22.18 -19.12 -43.55
N ARG A 243 22.28 -18.16 -42.63
CA ARG A 243 23.19 -18.27 -41.48
C ARG A 243 22.84 -19.59 -40.78
N GLY A 244 23.83 -20.47 -40.66
CA GLY A 244 23.65 -21.86 -40.23
C GLY A 244 22.82 -22.00 -38.95
N PRO A 245 22.04 -23.10 -38.81
CA PRO A 245 21.04 -23.28 -37.77
C PRO A 245 21.59 -23.13 -36.35
N LEU A 246 22.86 -23.46 -36.13
CA LEU A 246 23.51 -23.45 -34.81
C LEU A 246 23.74 -22.05 -34.22
N SER A 247 23.93 -21.01 -35.06
CA SER A 247 24.12 -19.63 -34.56
C SER A 247 22.82 -18.97 -34.10
N ASN A 248 21.69 -19.38 -34.67
CA ASN A 248 20.37 -18.85 -34.34
C ASN A 248 19.78 -19.52 -33.08
N VAL A 249 20.07 -20.81 -32.85
CA VAL A 249 19.61 -21.55 -31.67
C VAL A 249 20.22 -20.97 -30.39
N GLY A 250 21.52 -20.65 -30.38
CA GLY A 250 22.16 -20.03 -29.21
C GLY A 250 21.54 -18.68 -28.84
N ALA A 251 21.22 -17.84 -29.82
CA ALA A 251 20.56 -16.55 -29.59
C ALA A 251 19.11 -16.69 -29.13
N LEU A 252 18.38 -17.68 -29.66
CA LEU A 252 17.03 -18.05 -29.23
C LEU A 252 17.01 -18.58 -27.79
N CYS A 253 17.98 -19.40 -27.41
CA CYS A 253 18.12 -19.91 -26.04
C CYS A 253 18.44 -18.78 -25.07
N VAL A 254 19.40 -17.90 -25.39
CA VAL A 254 19.78 -16.78 -24.52
C VAL A 254 18.62 -15.76 -24.36
N ALA A 255 17.92 -15.43 -25.44
CA ALA A 255 16.79 -14.50 -25.38
C ALA A 255 15.53 -15.12 -24.76
N GLY A 256 15.19 -16.36 -25.10
CA GLY A 256 13.98 -17.04 -24.63
C GLY A 256 14.11 -17.58 -23.21
N LEU A 257 15.13 -18.41 -22.94
CA LEU A 257 15.32 -19.05 -21.63
C LEU A 257 15.81 -18.05 -20.59
N GLY A 258 16.65 -17.08 -20.96
CA GLY A 258 17.08 -16.01 -20.05
C GLY A 258 15.92 -15.14 -19.56
N THR A 259 15.04 -14.74 -20.49
CA THR A 259 13.85 -13.93 -20.16
C THR A 259 12.83 -14.74 -19.36
N ALA A 260 12.60 -16.01 -19.71
CA ALA A 260 11.73 -16.90 -18.96
C ALA A 260 12.26 -17.17 -17.54
N ALA A 261 13.57 -17.38 -17.36
CA ALA A 261 14.14 -17.63 -16.04
C ALA A 261 14.00 -16.41 -15.11
N VAL A 262 14.28 -15.21 -15.60
CA VAL A 262 14.18 -13.97 -14.82
C VAL A 262 12.74 -13.67 -14.46
N ILE A 263 11.80 -13.81 -15.40
CA ILE A 263 10.38 -13.52 -15.14
C ILE A 263 9.73 -14.63 -14.31
N GLY A 264 10.12 -15.89 -14.49
CA GLY A 264 9.61 -17.04 -13.73
C GLY A 264 10.05 -17.05 -12.28
N ALA A 265 11.20 -16.44 -11.97
CA ALA A 265 11.66 -16.28 -10.59
C ALA A 265 10.83 -15.25 -9.80
N VAL A 266 10.12 -14.33 -10.48
CA VAL A 266 9.45 -13.19 -9.82
C VAL A 266 7.95 -13.11 -10.13
N SER A 267 7.43 -14.01 -10.96
CA SER A 267 6.04 -14.04 -11.37
C SER A 267 5.51 -15.47 -11.46
N ARG A 268 4.26 -15.63 -11.92
CA ARG A 268 3.66 -16.95 -12.13
C ARG A 268 4.32 -17.65 -13.32
N PRO A 269 4.52 -18.98 -13.26
CA PRO A 269 5.26 -19.73 -14.28
C PRO A 269 4.69 -19.60 -15.71
N TRP A 270 3.38 -19.35 -15.84
CA TRP A 270 2.74 -19.12 -17.15
C TRP A 270 3.13 -17.76 -17.77
N ILE A 271 3.39 -16.72 -16.97
CA ILE A 271 3.82 -15.39 -17.43
C ILE A 271 5.25 -15.45 -17.97
N ALA A 272 6.10 -16.21 -17.27
CA ALA A 272 7.47 -16.50 -17.67
C ALA A 272 7.55 -17.22 -19.01
N LEU A 273 6.69 -18.22 -19.21
CA LEU A 273 6.57 -18.95 -20.46
C LEU A 273 6.16 -18.02 -21.60
N LEU A 274 5.14 -17.20 -21.40
CA LEU A 274 4.68 -16.23 -22.42
C LEU A 274 5.75 -15.21 -22.78
N ALA A 275 6.43 -14.62 -21.80
CA ALA A 275 7.48 -13.64 -22.05
C ALA A 275 8.70 -14.27 -22.75
N GLY A 276 9.09 -15.49 -22.37
CA GLY A 276 10.17 -16.24 -23.02
C GLY A 276 9.86 -16.61 -24.48
N VAL A 277 8.65 -17.11 -24.74
CA VAL A 277 8.18 -17.39 -26.11
C VAL A 277 8.15 -16.11 -26.95
N THR A 278 7.67 -15.00 -26.38
CA THR A 278 7.62 -13.72 -27.08
C THR A 278 9.02 -13.22 -27.42
N ALA A 279 10.00 -13.33 -26.52
CA ALA A 279 11.40 -12.98 -26.78
C ALA A 279 12.02 -13.85 -27.89
N ALA A 280 11.72 -15.14 -27.91
CA ALA A 280 12.17 -16.08 -28.94
C ALA A 280 11.52 -15.80 -30.32
N VAL A 281 10.24 -15.46 -30.35
CA VAL A 281 9.52 -15.11 -31.58
C VAL A 281 10.01 -13.77 -32.13
N VAL A 282 10.17 -12.77 -31.26
CA VAL A 282 10.68 -11.44 -31.62
C VAL A 282 12.12 -11.49 -32.12
N THR A 283 12.97 -12.40 -31.62
CA THR A 283 14.33 -12.62 -32.15
C THR A 283 14.30 -13.26 -33.54
N ARG A 284 13.30 -14.08 -33.87
CA ARG A 284 13.22 -14.78 -35.16
C ARG A 284 12.48 -14.00 -36.26
N TRP A 285 11.49 -13.16 -35.94
CA TRP A 285 10.66 -12.46 -36.94
C TRP A 285 10.72 -10.94 -36.78
N ARG A 286 11.26 -10.23 -37.78
CA ARG A 286 11.58 -8.78 -37.71
C ARG A 286 10.37 -7.88 -37.46
N ASN A 287 9.21 -8.26 -37.95
CA ASN A 287 8.02 -7.40 -37.96
C ASN A 287 7.17 -7.53 -36.69
N LEU A 288 7.44 -8.53 -35.84
CA LEU A 288 6.63 -8.82 -34.65
C LEU A 288 6.98 -7.96 -33.42
N VAL A 289 8.08 -7.18 -33.46
CA VAL A 289 8.38 -6.15 -32.45
C VAL A 289 7.23 -5.15 -32.32
N TRP A 290 6.59 -4.80 -33.44
CA TRP A 290 5.47 -3.87 -33.50
C TRP A 290 4.17 -4.40 -32.88
N VAL A 291 4.09 -5.71 -32.61
CA VAL A 291 2.94 -6.36 -31.96
C VAL A 291 3.14 -6.46 -30.44
N ALA A 292 4.39 -6.55 -29.96
CA ALA A 292 4.69 -6.68 -28.54
C ALA A 292 4.33 -5.42 -27.72
N ALA A 293 4.54 -4.23 -28.29
CA ALA A 293 4.21 -2.95 -27.64
C ALA A 293 2.68 -2.74 -27.42
N PRO A 294 1.80 -2.92 -28.43
CA PRO A 294 0.36 -2.83 -28.21
C PRO A 294 -0.18 -3.94 -27.30
N ALA A 295 0.39 -5.15 -27.34
CA ALA A 295 0.02 -6.23 -26.43
C ALA A 295 0.35 -5.90 -24.95
N ALA A 296 1.50 -5.25 -24.70
CA ALA A 296 1.85 -4.77 -23.36
C ALA A 296 0.92 -3.64 -22.90
N GLY A 297 0.55 -2.72 -23.79
CA GLY A 297 -0.44 -1.67 -23.52
C GLY A 297 -1.82 -2.22 -23.16
N LEU A 298 -2.29 -3.24 -23.90
CA LEU A 298 -3.55 -3.91 -23.64
C LEU A 298 -3.54 -4.67 -22.29
N ALA A 299 -2.46 -5.37 -21.97
CA ALA A 299 -2.31 -6.05 -20.68
C ALA A 299 -2.36 -5.05 -19.51
N LEU A 300 -1.69 -3.89 -19.64
CA LEU A 300 -1.71 -2.85 -18.63
C LEU A 300 -3.11 -2.21 -18.47
N ALA A 301 -3.82 -2.02 -19.59
CA ALA A 301 -5.17 -1.47 -19.59
C ALA A 301 -6.19 -2.42 -18.92
N LEU A 302 -5.98 -3.73 -19.04
CA LEU A 302 -6.84 -4.76 -18.42
C LEU A 302 -6.52 -5.01 -16.93
N ALA A 303 -5.34 -4.61 -16.44
CA ALA A 303 -4.93 -4.85 -15.06
C ALA A 303 -5.81 -4.15 -14.00
N ARG A 304 -6.28 -2.93 -14.29
CA ARG A 304 -7.13 -2.15 -13.38
C ARG A 304 -8.59 -2.63 -13.32
N PRO A 305 -9.33 -2.79 -14.44
CA PRO A 305 -10.75 -3.15 -14.39
C PRO A 305 -10.98 -4.58 -13.89
N LEU A 306 -10.02 -5.49 -14.10
CA LEU A 306 -10.15 -6.88 -13.71
C LEU A 306 -9.63 -7.18 -12.29
N GLY A 307 -9.02 -6.21 -11.59
CA GLY A 307 -8.50 -6.41 -10.23
C GLY A 307 -7.36 -7.44 -10.13
N HIS A 308 -6.76 -7.79 -11.26
CA HIS A 308 -5.76 -8.84 -11.39
C HIS A 308 -4.37 -8.21 -11.60
N PRO A 309 -3.56 -8.02 -10.53
CA PRO A 309 -2.25 -7.35 -10.61
C PRO A 309 -1.23 -8.11 -11.47
N GLU A 310 -1.51 -9.37 -11.79
CA GLU A 310 -0.70 -10.21 -12.69
C GLU A 310 -0.62 -9.71 -14.13
N PHE A 311 -1.61 -8.96 -14.62
CA PHE A 311 -1.53 -8.34 -15.95
C PHE A 311 -0.50 -7.21 -16.02
N GLY A 312 -0.20 -6.54 -14.89
CA GLY A 312 0.89 -5.57 -14.81
C GLY A 312 2.26 -6.21 -15.00
N TRP A 313 2.47 -7.38 -14.39
CA TRP A 313 3.69 -8.18 -14.57
C TRP A 313 3.84 -8.69 -16.01
N LEU A 314 2.72 -9.07 -16.65
CA LEU A 314 2.71 -9.51 -18.03
C LEU A 314 3.10 -8.38 -19.00
N ALA A 315 2.63 -7.15 -18.77
CA ALA A 315 3.03 -5.98 -19.55
C ALA A 315 4.54 -5.71 -19.44
N ILE A 316 5.09 -5.75 -18.22
CA ILE A 316 6.54 -5.58 -17.98
C ILE A 316 7.34 -6.67 -18.70
N GLY A 317 6.90 -7.93 -18.61
CA GLY A 317 7.56 -9.06 -19.25
C GLY A 317 7.60 -8.94 -20.79
N LEU A 318 6.52 -8.48 -21.41
CA LEU A 318 6.46 -8.27 -22.86
C LEU A 318 7.38 -7.14 -23.34
N VAL A 319 7.47 -6.03 -22.59
CA VAL A 319 8.39 -4.93 -22.91
C VAL A 319 9.85 -5.39 -22.79
N ALA A 320 10.20 -6.09 -21.70
CA ALA A 320 11.53 -6.63 -21.50
C ALA A 320 11.93 -7.60 -22.62
N ALA A 321 11.02 -8.51 -23.00
CA ALA A 321 11.22 -9.45 -24.11
C ALA A 321 11.49 -8.74 -25.45
N GLY A 322 10.78 -7.65 -25.74
CA GLY A 322 10.99 -6.84 -26.94
C GLY A 322 12.37 -6.18 -26.99
N PHE A 323 12.83 -5.61 -25.86
CA PHE A 323 14.16 -5.00 -25.75
C PHE A 323 15.28 -6.03 -25.85
N ILE A 324 15.16 -7.16 -25.16
CA ILE A 324 16.17 -8.23 -25.19
C ILE A 324 16.27 -8.80 -26.60
N GLY A 325 15.14 -9.07 -27.26
CA GLY A 325 15.13 -9.64 -28.60
C GLY A 325 15.74 -8.72 -29.66
N THR A 326 15.47 -7.42 -29.58
CA THR A 326 16.09 -6.42 -30.48
C THR A 326 17.59 -6.26 -30.21
N ALA A 327 18.02 -6.23 -28.95
CA ALA A 327 19.42 -6.13 -28.56
C ALA A 327 20.24 -7.35 -29.04
N VAL A 328 19.73 -8.57 -28.84
CA VAL A 328 20.40 -9.81 -29.29
C VAL A 328 20.54 -9.83 -30.81
N ARG A 329 19.49 -9.46 -31.55
CA ARG A 329 19.53 -9.38 -33.02
C ARG A 329 20.56 -8.38 -33.52
N SER A 330 20.62 -7.19 -32.93
CA SER A 330 21.60 -6.16 -33.32
C SER A 330 23.06 -6.62 -33.18
N ARG A 331 23.33 -7.56 -32.26
CA ARG A 331 24.66 -8.18 -32.08
C ARG A 331 24.93 -9.26 -33.12
N LEU A 332 23.91 -10.01 -33.53
CA LEU A 332 24.05 -11.02 -34.60
C LEU A 332 24.35 -10.37 -35.95
N ASP A 333 23.74 -9.21 -36.25
CA ASP A 333 23.94 -8.53 -37.52
C ASP A 333 25.30 -7.81 -37.64
N ARG A 334 25.97 -7.52 -36.52
CA ARG A 334 27.28 -6.85 -36.48
C ARG A 334 28.49 -7.78 -36.60
N ARG A 335 28.32 -9.10 -36.69
CA ARG A 335 29.48 -10.00 -36.90
C ARG A 335 30.03 -9.81 -38.32
N PRO A 336 31.31 -9.41 -38.50
CA PRO A 336 31.89 -9.20 -39.82
C PRO A 336 31.87 -10.51 -40.61
N ARG A 337 31.49 -10.41 -41.89
CA ARG A 337 31.66 -11.50 -42.85
C ARG A 337 33.16 -11.69 -43.04
N GLU A 338 33.72 -12.79 -42.56
CA GLU A 338 35.05 -13.24 -42.97
C GLU A 338 35.07 -13.30 -44.50
N HIS A 339 35.83 -12.41 -45.12
CA HIS A 339 36.13 -12.49 -46.54
C HIS A 339 37.06 -13.68 -46.72
N ASN A 340 36.56 -14.70 -47.39
CA ASN A 340 37.38 -15.80 -47.87
C ASN A 340 38.14 -15.29 -49.10
N PRO A 341 39.49 -15.22 -49.09
CA PRO A 341 40.24 -14.87 -50.28
C PRO A 341 40.23 -16.08 -51.23
N ALA A 342 39.74 -15.86 -52.45
CA ALA A 342 40.02 -16.68 -53.62
C ALA A 342 40.62 -15.77 -54.68
#